data_AF-A0A3E2B2M9-F1
#
_entry.id   AF-A0A3E2B2M9-F1
#
_cell.length_a   1.000
_cell.length_b   1.000
_cell.length_c   1.000
_cell.angle_alpha   90.00
_cell.angle_beta   90.00
_cell.angle_gamma   90.00
#
_symmetry.space_group_name_H-M   'P 1'
#
loop_
_entity.id
_entity.type
_entity.pdbx_description
1 polymer ?
#
loop_
_entity_poly.entity_id
_entity_poly.type
_entity_poly.pdbx_seq_one_letter_code
_entity_poly.pdbx_strand_id
1 'polypeptide(L)'
;MAKFKKRPVIPIYAIALVWVIFTLVHPLYRVSDYVTVILLSAVVFIVAKGIFPTISYEMPDPQPQAAPSASEEEPPAQDAAQEAQEEAPSSTGDPKIDALIQEKDRALQEMRRLNDAIEDEIISRRIDQLEDTTGKIIDQVVAHPEKLSQIRTFMNYYLPTTLKILNAYDRMGAAGVSGENIDSTMQRIETMMDTIVMAFHKQLDALFRDDAMDIASDITVMENLLAQEGLGGARPDQD
;
A
#
# COMPACT_ATOMS: atom_id res chain seq x y z
N MET A 1 -13.57 -10.09 -5.16
CA MET A 1 -13.93 -10.41 -3.75
C MET A 1 -12.69 -10.92 -3.00
N ALA A 2 -12.03 -10.07 -2.23
CA ALA A 2 -10.84 -10.46 -1.46
C ALA A 2 -11.25 -10.92 -0.05
N LYS A 3 -11.18 -12.22 0.19
CA LYS A 3 -11.39 -12.82 1.52
C LYS A 3 -10.11 -12.61 2.35
N PHE A 4 -10.11 -11.64 3.26
CA PHE A 4 -8.99 -11.45 4.18
C PHE A 4 -9.08 -12.41 5.36
N LYS A 5 -8.05 -13.25 5.53
CA LYS A 5 -7.95 -14.27 6.57
C LYS A 5 -6.78 -13.93 7.49
N LYS A 6 -7.03 -13.26 8.64
CA LYS A 6 -6.04 -13.12 9.71
C LYS A 6 -6.02 -14.41 10.55
N ARG A 7 -4.86 -15.06 10.64
CA ARG A 7 -4.67 -16.23 11.52
C ARG A 7 -4.42 -15.72 12.95
N PRO A 8 -5.22 -16.10 13.95
CA PRO A 8 -4.96 -15.66 15.32
C PRO A 8 -3.68 -16.34 15.84
N VAL A 9 -2.76 -15.53 16.37
CA VAL A 9 -1.53 -15.96 17.06
C VAL A 9 -1.76 -16.34 18.53
N ILE A 10 -2.98 -16.10 19.04
CA ILE A 10 -3.47 -16.43 20.39
C ILE A 10 -3.16 -17.88 20.85
N PRO A 11 -3.33 -18.95 20.03
CA PRO A 11 -3.07 -20.31 20.50
C PRO A 11 -1.58 -20.58 20.80
N ILE A 12 -0.67 -19.79 20.20
CA ILE A 12 0.78 -19.91 20.47
C ILE A 12 1.11 -19.31 21.84
N TYR A 13 0.51 -18.17 22.18
CA TYR A 13 0.70 -17.54 23.49
C TYR A 13 0.11 -18.35 24.65
N ALA A 14 -0.98 -19.09 24.42
CA ALA A 14 -1.56 -19.99 25.43
C ALA A 14 -0.59 -21.11 25.83
N ILE A 15 0.18 -21.66 24.88
CA ILE A 15 1.19 -22.70 25.16
C ILE A 15 2.34 -22.15 26.00
N ALA A 16 2.83 -20.96 25.66
CA ALA A 16 3.90 -20.30 26.39
C ALA A 16 3.49 -20.02 27.86
N LEU A 17 2.27 -19.53 28.07
CA LEU A 17 1.75 -19.23 29.40
C LEU A 17 1.59 -20.48 30.28
N VAL A 18 1.20 -21.61 29.70
CA VAL A 18 1.12 -22.91 30.41
C VAL A 18 2.50 -23.36 30.90
N TRP A 19 3.54 -23.20 30.08
CA TRP A 19 4.91 -23.53 30.47
C TRP A 19 5.41 -22.66 31.62
N VAL A 20 5.17 -21.35 31.56
CA VAL A 20 5.58 -20.42 32.63
C VAL A 20 4.88 -20.76 33.95
N ILE A 21 3.56 -20.97 33.93
CA ILE A 21 2.80 -21.31 35.15
C ILE A 21 3.25 -22.65 35.73
N PHE A 22 3.53 -23.65 34.88
CA PHE A 22 3.97 -24.96 35.35
C PHE A 22 5.36 -24.91 36.02
N THR A 23 6.30 -24.14 35.45
CA THR A 23 7.65 -23.95 36.03
C THR A 23 7.62 -23.24 37.40
N LEU A 24 6.57 -22.47 37.68
CA LEU A 24 6.43 -21.72 38.92
C LEU A 24 5.92 -22.60 40.09
N VAL A 25 5.19 -23.68 39.77
CA VAL A 25 4.46 -24.51 40.75
C VAL A 25 5.14 -25.87 40.99
N HIS A 26 5.96 -26.39 40.06
CA HIS A 26 6.56 -27.72 40.17
C HIS A 26 8.10 -27.71 39.94
N PRO A 27 8.93 -28.27 40.84
CA PRO A 27 10.38 -28.34 40.65
C PRO A 27 10.76 -29.38 39.59
N LEU A 28 11.22 -28.92 38.42
CA LEU A 28 11.56 -29.73 37.23
C LEU A 28 12.86 -30.55 37.37
N TYR A 29 12.91 -31.50 38.31
CA TYR A 29 14.08 -32.36 38.48
C TYR A 29 13.88 -33.82 38.04
N ARG A 30 12.69 -34.21 37.56
CA ARG A 30 12.45 -35.55 37.00
C ARG A 30 11.99 -35.51 35.55
N VAL A 31 12.50 -36.47 34.75
CA VAL A 31 12.14 -36.66 33.33
C VAL A 31 10.63 -36.90 33.14
N SER A 32 9.95 -37.44 34.16
CA SER A 32 8.50 -37.62 34.19
C SER A 32 7.72 -36.31 34.05
N ASP A 33 8.27 -35.21 34.56
CA ASP A 33 7.53 -33.95 34.69
C ASP A 33 7.40 -33.28 33.33
N TYR A 34 8.43 -33.37 32.48
CA TYR A 34 8.39 -32.90 31.10
C TYR A 34 7.32 -33.60 30.26
N VAL A 35 7.14 -34.91 30.46
CA VAL A 35 6.09 -35.68 29.75
C VAL A 35 4.70 -35.18 30.15
N THR A 36 4.49 -34.85 31.43
CA THR A 36 3.22 -34.29 31.90
C THR A 36 2.95 -32.90 31.32
N VAL A 37 3.97 -32.03 31.21
CA VAL A 37 3.82 -30.69 30.61
C VAL A 37 3.43 -30.76 29.13
N ILE A 38 4.08 -31.65 28.38
CA ILE A 38 3.82 -31.82 26.94
C ILE A 38 2.37 -32.30 26.73
N LEU A 39 1.91 -33.27 27.53
CA LEU A 39 0.53 -33.74 27.47
C LEU A 39 -0.48 -32.67 27.86
N LEU A 40 -0.22 -31.91 28.93
CA LEU A 40 -1.11 -30.85 29.40
C LEU A 40 -1.20 -29.70 28.39
N SER A 41 -0.08 -29.34 27.76
CA SER A 41 -0.03 -28.34 26.67
C SER A 41 -0.83 -28.78 25.44
N ALA A 42 -0.75 -30.05 25.04
CA ALA A 42 -1.53 -30.59 23.93
C ALA A 42 -3.04 -30.54 24.22
N VAL A 43 -3.45 -30.84 25.45
CA VAL A 43 -4.85 -30.73 25.89
C VAL A 43 -5.33 -29.27 25.87
N VAL A 44 -4.54 -28.33 26.38
CA VAL A 44 -4.86 -26.90 26.35
C VAL A 44 -4.97 -26.39 24.91
N PHE A 45 -4.11 -26.85 24.00
CA PHE A 45 -4.18 -26.48 22.59
C PHE A 45 -5.47 -26.98 21.91
N ILE A 46 -5.88 -28.21 22.20
CA ILE A 46 -7.14 -28.78 21.67
C ILE A 46 -8.35 -28.01 22.21
N VAL A 47 -8.34 -27.70 23.51
CA VAL A 47 -9.42 -26.93 24.16
C VAL A 47 -9.45 -25.49 23.63
N ALA A 48 -8.31 -24.81 23.49
CA ALA A 48 -8.24 -23.46 22.92
C ALA A 48 -8.71 -23.43 21.47
N LYS A 49 -8.37 -24.45 20.68
CA LYS A 49 -8.86 -24.58 19.30
C LYS A 49 -10.37 -24.86 19.24
N GLY A 50 -10.94 -25.51 20.25
CA GLY A 50 -12.38 -25.80 20.34
C GLY A 50 -13.24 -24.64 20.89
N ILE A 51 -12.68 -23.83 21.80
CA ILE A 51 -13.40 -22.72 22.44
C ILE A 51 -13.42 -21.45 21.57
N PHE A 52 -12.48 -21.30 20.62
CA PHE A 52 -12.44 -20.14 19.70
C PHE A 52 -12.77 -20.53 18.25
N PRO A 53 -14.07 -20.64 17.87
CA PRO A 53 -14.46 -20.69 16.47
C PRO A 53 -14.14 -19.36 15.79
N THR A 54 -13.81 -19.44 14.51
CA THR A 54 -13.33 -18.33 13.69
C THR A 54 -14.45 -17.28 13.55
N ILE A 55 -14.32 -16.15 14.24
CA ILE A 55 -15.27 -15.04 14.15
C ILE A 55 -15.09 -14.36 12.78
N SER A 56 -16.06 -14.52 11.89
CA SER A 56 -16.25 -13.70 10.71
C SER A 56 -17.04 -12.44 11.12
N TYR A 57 -16.37 -11.29 11.14
CA TYR A 57 -17.04 -10.00 11.26
C TYR A 57 -17.45 -9.52 9.87
N GLU A 58 -18.75 -9.37 9.67
CA GLU A 58 -19.35 -8.60 8.58
C GLU A 58 -19.61 -7.20 9.15
N MET A 59 -19.21 -6.13 8.44
CA MET A 59 -19.47 -4.75 8.86
C MET A 59 -20.83 -4.31 8.30
N PRO A 60 -21.82 -3.93 9.15
CA PRO A 60 -23.05 -3.27 8.74
C PRO A 60 -22.85 -2.00 7.90
N ASP A 61 -23.54 -1.95 6.76
CA ASP A 61 -23.76 -0.74 5.97
C ASP A 61 -24.53 0.33 6.77
N PRO A 62 -24.23 1.64 6.59
CA PRO A 62 -25.10 2.70 7.07
C PRO A 62 -26.40 2.71 6.25
N GLN A 63 -27.52 2.32 6.86
CA GLN A 63 -28.86 2.51 6.30
C GLN A 63 -29.14 4.00 6.02
N PRO A 64 -29.85 4.28 4.92
CA PRO A 64 -31.09 5.05 5.05
C PRO A 64 -32.32 4.17 4.84
N GLN A 65 -33.24 4.28 5.80
CA GLN A 65 -34.51 3.55 5.89
C GLN A 65 -35.49 3.91 4.75
N ALA A 66 -36.09 2.87 4.16
CA ALA A 66 -37.53 2.81 3.89
C ALA A 66 -37.94 1.35 3.64
N ALA A 67 -38.71 0.77 4.57
CA ALA A 67 -39.51 -0.45 4.36
C ALA A 67 -40.95 0.01 3.99
N PRO A 68 -41.81 -0.78 3.29
CA PRO A 68 -42.12 -2.16 3.69
C PRO A 68 -42.32 -3.21 2.57
N SER A 69 -41.84 -4.40 2.90
CA SER A 69 -42.50 -5.72 2.86
C SER A 69 -43.36 -6.19 1.68
N ALA A 70 -42.95 -7.39 1.23
CA ALA A 70 -43.76 -8.57 0.92
C ALA A 70 -44.51 -8.61 -0.42
N SER A 71 -44.09 -9.54 -1.29
CA SER A 71 -44.94 -10.62 -1.82
C SER A 71 -44.03 -11.67 -2.48
N GLU A 72 -44.26 -12.93 -2.12
CA GLU A 72 -43.75 -14.13 -2.78
C GLU A 72 -44.20 -14.19 -4.25
N GLU A 73 -43.33 -14.66 -5.15
CA GLU A 73 -43.66 -15.48 -6.33
C GLU A 73 -42.39 -15.78 -7.15
N GLU A 74 -41.89 -17.01 -7.07
CA GLU A 74 -41.30 -17.69 -8.24
C GLU A 74 -42.49 -18.19 -9.09
N PRO A 75 -42.41 -18.33 -10.45
CA PRO A 75 -41.36 -19.08 -11.14
C PRO A 75 -41.09 -18.58 -12.59
N PRO A 76 -40.62 -19.41 -13.54
CA PRO A 76 -39.23 -19.50 -13.97
C PRO A 76 -39.04 -19.04 -15.44
N ALA A 77 -37.78 -19.11 -15.90
CA ALA A 77 -37.32 -19.18 -17.30
C ALA A 77 -36.45 -18.00 -17.74
N GLN A 78 -35.19 -18.36 -18.02
CA GLN A 78 -34.53 -18.06 -19.30
C GLN A 78 -34.65 -16.61 -19.78
N ASP A 79 -33.76 -15.76 -19.28
CA ASP A 79 -33.08 -14.68 -20.04
C ASP A 79 -32.27 -13.83 -19.06
N ALA A 80 -31.06 -14.30 -18.72
CA ALA A 80 -30.05 -13.48 -18.03
C ALA A 80 -28.63 -13.92 -18.41
N ALA A 81 -28.45 -14.33 -19.67
CA ALA A 81 -27.17 -14.16 -20.32
C ALA A 81 -27.10 -12.68 -20.74
N GLN A 82 -26.07 -11.96 -20.29
CA GLN A 82 -25.93 -10.48 -20.28
C GLN A 82 -26.69 -9.92 -19.06
N GLU A 83 -26.05 -9.61 -17.92
CA GLU A 83 -25.01 -8.62 -17.73
C GLU A 83 -24.04 -9.06 -16.60
N ALA A 84 -23.15 -9.98 -16.91
CA ALA A 84 -21.81 -9.93 -16.33
C ALA A 84 -20.97 -9.19 -17.37
N GLN A 85 -20.99 -7.86 -17.34
CA GLN A 85 -19.86 -7.10 -17.86
C GLN A 85 -18.68 -7.48 -16.97
N GLU A 86 -17.95 -8.49 -17.39
CA GLU A 86 -16.52 -8.53 -17.19
C GLU A 86 -16.02 -7.15 -17.62
N GLU A 87 -15.67 -6.30 -16.65
CA GLU A 87 -14.75 -5.19 -16.89
C GLU A 87 -13.45 -5.84 -17.37
N ALA A 88 -13.39 -6.11 -18.68
CA ALA A 88 -12.15 -6.30 -19.39
C ALA A 88 -11.23 -5.14 -18.98
N PRO A 89 -9.94 -5.38 -18.71
CA PRO A 89 -9.02 -4.30 -18.40
C PRO A 89 -9.19 -3.27 -19.50
N SER A 90 -9.50 -2.03 -19.11
CA SER A 90 -9.73 -0.92 -20.03
C SER A 90 -8.48 -0.76 -20.89
N SER A 91 -8.46 -1.43 -22.04
CA SER A 91 -7.39 -1.28 -23.00
C SER A 91 -7.56 0.12 -23.57
N THR A 92 -6.60 0.97 -23.30
CA THR A 92 -6.52 2.35 -23.78
C THR A 92 -6.35 2.41 -25.31
N GLY A 93 -6.20 1.25 -25.97
CA GLY A 93 -5.97 1.13 -27.41
C GLY A 93 -4.49 1.26 -27.79
N ASP A 94 -3.62 1.70 -26.86
CA ASP A 94 -2.16 1.70 -27.03
C ASP A 94 -1.53 0.62 -26.13
N PRO A 95 -0.95 -0.46 -26.71
CA PRO A 95 -0.28 -1.51 -25.95
C PRO A 95 0.81 -1.02 -25.00
N LYS A 96 1.45 0.13 -25.29
CA LYS A 96 2.49 0.71 -24.42
C LYS A 96 1.89 1.35 -23.18
N ILE A 97 0.75 2.01 -23.31
CA ILE A 97 0.03 2.62 -22.17
C ILE A 97 -0.59 1.53 -21.30
N ASP A 98 -1.16 0.49 -21.92
CA ASP A 98 -1.69 -0.67 -21.18
C ASP A 98 -0.59 -1.40 -20.40
N ALA A 99 0.60 -1.57 -21.00
CA ALA A 99 1.76 -2.13 -20.31
C ALA A 99 2.22 -1.24 -19.14
N LEU A 100 2.19 0.08 -19.32
CA LEU A 100 2.54 1.05 -18.29
C LEU A 100 1.57 1.00 -17.09
N ILE A 101 0.26 0.86 -17.33
CA ILE A 101 -0.74 0.70 -16.28
C ILE A 101 -0.48 -0.59 -15.49
N GLN A 102 -0.20 -1.70 -16.16
CA GLN A 102 0.13 -2.95 -15.47
C GLN A 102 1.41 -2.83 -14.65
N GLU A 103 2.42 -2.12 -15.16
CA GLU A 103 3.67 -1.88 -14.43
C GLU A 103 3.45 -0.98 -13.22
N LYS A 104 2.59 0.05 -13.33
CA LYS A 104 2.12 0.87 -12.21
C LYS A 104 1.55 -0.02 -11.11
N ASP A 105 0.55 -0.82 -11.43
CA ASP A 105 -0.16 -1.61 -10.43
C ASP A 105 0.76 -2.59 -9.71
N ARG A 106 1.69 -3.22 -10.45
CA ARG A 106 2.71 -4.10 -9.86
C ARG A 106 3.65 -3.34 -8.92
N ALA A 107 4.14 -2.17 -9.33
CA ALA A 107 5.04 -1.37 -8.53
C ALA A 107 4.38 -0.83 -7.26
N LEU A 108 3.14 -0.34 -7.35
CA LEU A 108 2.37 0.16 -6.19
C LEU A 108 2.06 -0.99 -5.21
N GLN A 109 1.69 -2.17 -5.72
CA GLN A 109 1.47 -3.34 -4.86
C GLN A 109 2.74 -3.77 -4.12
N GLU A 110 3.89 -3.74 -4.79
CA GLU A 110 5.17 -4.07 -4.14
C GLU A 110 5.57 -3.01 -3.10
N MET A 111 5.35 -1.73 -3.37
CA MET A 111 5.56 -0.66 -2.37
C MET A 111 4.68 -0.87 -1.13
N ARG A 112 3.38 -1.16 -1.30
CA ARG A 112 2.48 -1.46 -0.18
C ARG A 112 2.95 -2.66 0.62
N ARG A 113 3.34 -3.75 -0.06
CA ARG A 113 3.88 -4.94 0.60
C ARG A 113 5.12 -4.64 1.43
N LEU A 114 6.03 -3.81 0.91
CA LEU A 114 7.23 -3.39 1.61
C LEU A 114 6.91 -2.46 2.79
N ASN A 115 5.95 -1.55 2.61
CA ASN A 115 5.47 -0.66 3.66
C ASN A 115 4.88 -1.44 4.84
N ASP A 116 4.10 -2.49 4.56
CA ASP A 116 3.51 -3.37 5.56
C ASP A 116 4.55 -4.26 6.27
N ALA A 117 5.68 -4.55 5.60
CA ALA A 117 6.74 -5.41 6.13
C ALA A 117 7.78 -4.64 6.97
N ILE A 118 8.07 -3.40 6.61
CA ILE A 118 9.05 -2.56 7.29
C ILE A 118 8.39 -1.85 8.48
N GLU A 119 8.89 -2.11 9.69
CA GLU A 119 8.35 -1.53 10.94
C GLU A 119 8.85 -0.10 11.21
N ASP A 120 9.88 0.38 10.51
CA ASP A 120 10.44 1.72 10.70
C ASP A 120 9.49 2.81 10.16
N GLU A 121 8.90 3.60 11.06
CA GLU A 121 7.94 4.64 10.71
C GLU A 121 8.47 5.72 9.75
N ILE A 122 9.76 6.04 9.80
CA ILE A 122 10.36 7.05 8.93
C ILE A 122 10.44 6.48 7.51
N ILE A 123 10.89 5.24 7.37
CA ILE A 123 10.94 4.56 6.08
C ILE A 123 9.53 4.34 5.54
N SER A 124 8.57 3.89 6.37
CA SER A 124 7.19 3.69 5.93
C SER A 124 6.56 4.97 5.36
N ARG A 125 6.71 6.11 6.05
CA ARG A 125 6.23 7.41 5.52
C ARG A 125 6.85 7.78 4.18
N ARG A 126 8.10 7.41 3.94
CA ARG A 126 8.79 7.67 2.66
C ARG A 126 8.30 6.73 1.58
N ILE A 127 7.99 5.47 1.92
CA ILE A 127 7.36 4.53 0.98
C ILE A 127 5.98 5.04 0.58
N ASP A 128 5.18 5.56 1.50
CA ASP A 128 3.88 6.19 1.18
C ASP A 128 4.05 7.33 0.17
N GLN A 129 5.04 8.20 0.38
CA GLN A 129 5.35 9.30 -0.56
C GLN A 129 5.79 8.79 -1.94
N LEU A 130 6.59 7.72 -1.98
CA LEU A 130 7.01 7.10 -3.25
C LEU A 130 5.83 6.45 -3.97
N GLU A 131 4.94 5.79 -3.24
CA GLU A 131 3.73 5.19 -3.79
C GLU A 131 2.83 6.27 -4.43
N ASP A 132 2.48 7.30 -3.67
CA ASP A 132 1.65 8.42 -4.11
C ASP A 132 2.27 9.12 -5.33
N THR A 133 3.56 9.45 -5.25
CA THR A 133 4.25 10.16 -6.34
C THR A 133 4.37 9.28 -7.58
N THR A 134 4.64 7.98 -7.44
CA THR A 134 4.69 7.05 -8.59
C THR A 134 3.33 6.93 -9.26
N GLY A 135 2.24 6.85 -8.46
CA GLY A 135 0.87 6.87 -8.98
C GLY A 135 0.63 8.12 -9.84
N LYS A 136 0.90 9.30 -9.29
CA LYS A 136 0.75 10.59 -9.99
C LYS A 136 1.58 10.70 -11.27
N ILE A 137 2.84 10.25 -11.25
CA ILE A 137 3.73 10.26 -12.42
C ILE A 137 3.11 9.44 -13.56
N ILE A 138 2.68 8.21 -13.24
CA ILE A 138 2.18 7.30 -14.26
C ILE A 138 0.78 7.72 -14.72
N ASP A 139 -0.10 8.15 -13.82
CA ASP A 139 -1.44 8.65 -14.16
C ASP A 139 -1.35 9.88 -15.08
N GLN A 140 -0.38 10.77 -14.85
CA GLN A 140 -0.14 11.91 -15.73
C GLN A 140 0.26 11.47 -17.15
N VAL A 141 1.07 10.42 -17.29
CA VAL A 141 1.47 9.89 -18.60
C VAL A 141 0.35 9.09 -19.27
N VAL A 142 -0.51 8.43 -18.50
CA VAL A 142 -1.72 7.79 -19.03
C VAL A 142 -2.69 8.83 -19.61
N ALA A 143 -2.85 9.96 -18.92
CA ALA A 143 -3.65 11.09 -19.42
C ALA A 143 -2.99 11.82 -20.60
N HIS A 144 -1.66 11.83 -20.65
CA HIS A 144 -0.84 12.52 -21.65
C HIS A 144 0.21 11.57 -22.28
N PRO A 145 -0.19 10.65 -23.19
CA PRO A 145 0.69 9.63 -23.76
C PRO A 145 1.97 10.17 -24.44
N GLU A 146 1.94 11.41 -24.91
CA GLU A 146 3.10 12.12 -25.48
C GLU A 146 4.26 12.28 -24.46
N LYS A 147 3.96 12.29 -23.16
CA LYS A 147 4.93 12.42 -22.08
C LYS A 147 5.62 11.09 -21.73
N LEU A 148 5.24 9.96 -22.36
CA LEU A 148 5.80 8.63 -22.09
C LEU A 148 7.33 8.59 -22.23
N SER A 149 7.86 9.27 -23.24
CA SER A 149 9.32 9.33 -23.45
C SER A 149 10.07 9.98 -22.28
N GLN A 150 9.44 10.91 -21.57
CA GLN A 150 10.03 11.67 -20.47
C GLN A 150 10.20 10.82 -19.19
N ILE A 151 9.38 9.77 -19.02
CA ILE A 151 9.46 8.87 -17.85
C ILE A 151 10.29 7.61 -18.12
N ARG A 152 10.90 7.44 -19.29
CA ARG A 152 11.60 6.19 -19.65
C ARG A 152 12.70 5.83 -18.65
N THR A 153 13.52 6.79 -18.22
CA THR A 153 14.58 6.56 -17.22
C THR A 153 14.00 6.26 -15.84
N PHE A 154 12.89 6.91 -15.49
CA PHE A 154 12.18 6.64 -14.25
C PHE A 154 11.72 5.18 -14.19
N MET A 155 11.03 4.70 -15.23
CA MET A 155 10.51 3.33 -15.31
C MET A 155 11.62 2.27 -15.38
N ASN A 156 12.65 2.49 -16.20
CA ASN A 156 13.65 1.45 -16.45
C ASN A 156 14.80 1.42 -15.43
N TYR A 157 14.94 2.45 -14.59
CA TYR A 157 16.09 2.56 -13.70
C TYR A 157 15.71 3.02 -12.30
N TYR A 158 15.09 4.19 -12.14
CA TYR A 158 14.85 4.74 -10.80
C TYR A 158 13.85 3.89 -10.01
N LEU A 159 12.68 3.59 -10.59
CA LEU A 159 11.62 2.83 -9.90
C LEU A 159 12.09 1.41 -9.50
N PRO A 160 12.64 0.56 -10.40
CA PRO A 160 13.10 -0.77 -10.01
C PRO A 160 14.27 -0.74 -9.01
N THR A 161 15.16 0.26 -9.10
CA THR A 161 16.29 0.39 -8.17
C THR A 161 15.80 0.77 -6.78
N THR A 162 14.82 1.66 -6.67
CA THR A 162 14.18 2.00 -5.39
C THR A 162 13.55 0.77 -4.74
N LEU A 163 12.76 0.00 -5.49
CA LEU A 163 12.16 -1.25 -4.98
C LEU A 163 13.22 -2.25 -4.53
N LYS A 164 14.34 -2.35 -5.24
CA LYS A 164 15.47 -3.21 -4.85
C LYS A 164 16.14 -2.74 -3.55
N ILE A 165 16.30 -1.44 -3.37
CA ILE A 165 16.87 -0.86 -2.14
C ILE A 165 15.95 -1.13 -0.94
N LEU A 166 14.65 -0.90 -1.09
CA LEU A 166 13.66 -1.17 -0.04
C LEU A 166 13.61 -2.66 0.34
N ASN A 167 13.61 -3.56 -0.65
CA ASN A 167 13.70 -5.01 -0.39
C ASN A 167 15.01 -5.39 0.33
N ALA A 168 16.12 -4.73 0.02
CA ALA A 168 17.38 -4.98 0.74
C ALA A 168 17.30 -4.52 2.19
N TYR A 169 16.67 -3.36 2.44
CA TYR A 169 16.45 -2.82 3.77
C TYR A 169 15.58 -3.75 4.63
N ASP A 170 14.42 -4.17 4.12
CA ASP A 170 13.52 -5.14 4.75
C ASP A 170 14.26 -6.43 5.16
N ARG A 171 14.99 -7.03 4.20
CA ARG A 171 15.75 -8.26 4.45
C ARG A 171 16.84 -8.10 5.50
N MET A 172 17.49 -6.94 5.56
CA MET A 172 18.53 -6.67 6.57
C MET A 172 17.91 -6.49 7.96
N GLY A 173 16.78 -5.78 8.06
CA GLY A 173 16.03 -5.66 9.32
C GLY A 173 15.53 -7.01 9.83
N ALA A 174 14.99 -7.85 8.94
CA ALA A 174 14.48 -9.18 9.29
C ALA A 174 15.56 -10.20 9.69
N ALA A 175 16.83 -9.98 9.32
CA ALA A 175 17.90 -10.92 9.61
C ALA A 175 18.19 -11.05 11.11
N GLY A 176 17.83 -10.05 11.92
CA GLY A 176 17.97 -10.08 13.38
C GLY A 176 19.42 -10.16 13.87
N VAL A 177 20.39 -9.95 12.97
CA VAL A 177 21.83 -9.90 13.28
C VAL A 177 22.29 -8.47 13.12
N SER A 178 22.53 -7.79 14.24
CA SER A 178 23.15 -6.46 14.23
C SER A 178 24.66 -6.61 14.08
N GLY A 179 25.22 -5.93 13.08
CA GLY A 179 26.64 -5.87 12.84
C GLY A 179 26.98 -4.54 12.18
N GLU A 180 28.17 -4.00 12.45
CA GLU A 180 28.58 -2.64 12.04
C GLU A 180 28.34 -2.37 10.53
N ASN A 181 28.54 -3.36 9.68
CA ASN A 181 28.29 -3.24 8.23
C ASN A 181 26.80 -3.20 7.86
N ILE A 182 25.94 -3.94 8.58
CA ILE A 182 24.49 -3.96 8.33
C ILE A 182 23.90 -2.62 8.78
N ASP A 183 24.20 -2.21 10.01
CA ASP A 183 23.68 -0.98 10.60
C ASP A 183 24.10 0.25 9.76
N SER A 184 25.38 0.32 9.36
CA SER A 184 25.87 1.40 8.51
C SER A 184 25.26 1.40 7.10
N THR A 185 24.92 0.23 6.56
CA THR A 185 24.23 0.14 5.26
C THR A 185 22.77 0.57 5.38
N MET A 186 22.07 0.15 6.44
CA MET A 186 20.70 0.57 6.72
C MET A 186 20.60 2.08 6.88
N GLN A 187 21.50 2.69 7.65
CA GLN A 187 21.55 4.14 7.83
C GLN A 187 21.84 4.91 6.52
N ARG A 188 22.67 4.34 5.62
CA ARG A 188 22.89 4.91 4.28
C ARG A 188 21.64 4.85 3.43
N ILE A 189 20.88 3.75 3.50
CA ILE A 189 19.60 3.61 2.79
C ILE A 189 18.59 4.62 3.32
N GLU A 190 18.48 4.76 4.65
CA GLU A 190 17.66 5.79 5.29
C GLU A 190 18.06 7.17 4.77
N THR A 191 19.33 7.56 4.83
CA THR A 191 19.76 8.88 4.34
C THR A 191 19.46 9.06 2.84
N MET A 192 19.66 8.02 2.03
CA MET A 192 19.42 8.07 0.59
C MET A 192 17.92 8.17 0.25
N MET A 193 17.03 7.68 1.11
CA MET A 193 15.61 7.67 0.82
C MET A 193 15.01 9.07 0.64
N ASP A 194 15.44 10.06 1.42
CA ASP A 194 15.02 11.45 1.22
C ASP A 194 15.38 11.96 -0.17
N THR A 195 16.58 11.58 -0.65
CA THR A 195 17.05 11.99 -1.98
C THR A 195 16.23 11.32 -3.08
N ILE A 196 15.84 10.06 -2.89
CA ILE A 196 15.00 9.32 -3.84
C ILE A 196 13.58 9.92 -3.89
N VAL A 197 12.97 10.21 -2.74
CA VAL A 197 11.66 10.88 -2.67
C VAL A 197 11.69 12.22 -3.39
N MET A 198 12.71 13.04 -3.11
CA MET A 198 12.88 14.32 -3.80
C MET A 198 13.06 14.15 -5.32
N ALA A 199 13.79 13.12 -5.75
CA ALA A 199 13.96 12.83 -7.17
C ALA A 199 12.65 12.44 -7.86
N PHE A 200 11.78 11.70 -7.16
CA PHE A 200 10.45 11.34 -7.66
C PHE A 200 9.56 12.58 -7.79
N HIS A 201 9.53 13.46 -6.78
CA HIS A 201 8.81 14.73 -6.88
C HIS A 201 9.32 15.58 -8.05
N LYS A 202 10.64 15.70 -8.19
CA LYS A 202 11.24 16.43 -9.31
C LYS A 202 10.88 15.83 -10.68
N GLN A 203 10.77 14.51 -10.77
CA GLN A 203 10.33 13.83 -11.98
C GLN A 203 8.85 14.15 -12.27
N LEU A 204 7.99 14.19 -11.25
CA LEU A 204 6.60 14.60 -11.39
C LEU A 204 6.50 16.06 -11.84
N ASP A 205 7.20 16.98 -11.18
CA ASP A 205 7.23 18.41 -11.52
C ASP A 205 7.70 18.64 -12.96
N ALA A 206 8.66 17.85 -13.43
CA ALA A 206 9.15 17.94 -14.80
C ALA A 206 8.05 17.64 -15.84
N LEU A 207 7.07 16.80 -15.52
CA LEU A 207 5.95 16.49 -16.41
C LEU A 207 4.96 17.63 -16.56
N PHE A 208 4.94 18.58 -15.62
CA PHE A 208 4.09 19.77 -15.66
C PHE A 208 4.81 21.01 -16.23
N ARG A 209 6.10 20.90 -16.58
CA ARG A 209 6.91 22.06 -16.98
C ARG A 209 6.35 22.75 -18.21
N ASP A 210 5.98 21.99 -19.23
CA ASP A 210 5.49 22.55 -20.50
C ASP A 210 4.13 23.24 -20.27
N ASP A 211 3.19 22.55 -19.61
CA ASP A 211 1.87 23.07 -19.24
C ASP A 211 2.00 24.36 -18.39
N ALA A 212 2.97 24.40 -17.47
CA ALA A 212 3.22 25.58 -16.64
C ALA A 212 3.78 26.78 -17.43
N MET A 213 4.60 26.55 -18.47
CA MET A 213 5.10 27.61 -19.33
C MET A 213 4.02 28.22 -20.21
N ASP A 214 3.12 27.38 -20.73
CA ASP A 214 1.98 27.83 -21.53
C ASP A 214 1.05 28.70 -20.67
N ILE A 215 0.69 28.23 -19.48
CA ILE A 215 -0.14 28.99 -18.54
C ILE A 215 0.55 30.30 -18.13
N ALA A 216 1.86 30.30 -17.88
CA ALA A 216 2.59 31.53 -17.53
C ALA A 216 2.56 32.57 -18.67
N SER A 217 2.61 32.10 -19.92
CA SER A 217 2.49 32.96 -21.09
C SER A 217 1.08 33.56 -21.18
N ASP A 218 0.04 32.75 -20.98
CA ASP A 218 -1.35 33.21 -20.97
C ASP A 218 -1.62 34.21 -19.84
N ILE A 219 -1.07 33.96 -18.63
CA ILE A 219 -1.12 34.89 -17.51
C ILE A 219 -0.49 36.23 -17.90
N THR A 220 0.70 36.21 -18.52
CA THR A 220 1.39 37.43 -18.93
C THR A 220 0.57 38.22 -19.96
N VAL A 221 -0.08 37.55 -20.91
CA VAL A 221 -0.97 38.21 -21.88
C VAL A 221 -2.17 38.84 -21.15
N MET A 222 -2.81 38.10 -20.26
CA MET A 222 -3.94 38.60 -19.47
C MET A 222 -3.56 39.80 -18.59
N GLU A 223 -2.41 39.74 -17.91
CA GLU A 223 -1.88 40.85 -17.11
C GLU A 223 -1.69 42.11 -17.97
N ASN A 224 -1.14 41.97 -19.18
CA ASN A 224 -0.96 43.09 -20.11
C ASN A 224 -2.30 43.67 -20.58
N LEU A 225 -3.28 42.82 -20.94
CA LEU A 225 -4.61 43.28 -21.35
C LEU A 225 -5.33 44.02 -20.21
N LEU A 226 -5.31 43.46 -19.01
CA LEU A 226 -5.89 44.11 -17.82
C LEU A 226 -5.22 45.44 -17.52
N ALA A 227 -3.89 45.52 -17.64
CA ALA A 227 -3.15 46.77 -17.45
C ALA A 227 -3.56 47.84 -18.49
N GLN A 228 -3.73 47.46 -19.76
CA GLN A 228 -4.20 48.36 -20.82
C GLN A 228 -5.63 48.87 -20.57
N GLU A 229 -6.48 48.04 -19.96
CA GLU A 229 -7.86 48.40 -19.60
C GLU A 229 -7.95 49.19 -18.28
N GLY A 230 -6.82 49.46 -17.61
CA GLY A 230 -6.77 50.14 -16.31
C GLY A 230 -7.24 49.29 -15.14
N LEU A 231 -7.41 47.98 -15.35
CA LEU A 231 -7.85 46.99 -14.37
C LEU A 231 -6.66 46.23 -13.74
N GLY A 232 -5.48 46.30 -14.35
CA GLY A 232 -4.24 45.68 -13.89
C GLY A 232 -3.58 46.50 -12.79
N GLY A 233 -4.05 46.38 -11.55
CA GLY A 233 -3.49 47.16 -10.44
C GLY A 233 -3.90 46.78 -9.02
N ALA A 234 -4.88 45.88 -8.82
CA ALA A 234 -5.17 45.36 -7.50
C ALA A 234 -4.36 44.08 -7.28
N ARG A 235 -3.14 44.19 -6.74
CA ARG A 235 -2.59 43.11 -5.91
C ARG A 235 -3.45 43.08 -4.65
N PRO A 236 -4.31 42.07 -4.43
CA PRO A 236 -4.93 41.90 -3.13
C PRO A 236 -3.81 41.44 -2.20
N ASP A 237 -3.53 42.27 -1.20
CA ASP A 237 -2.88 41.90 0.07
C ASP A 237 -1.40 41.47 -0.01
N GLN A 238 -0.52 42.45 0.15
CA GLN A 238 0.70 42.28 0.96
C GLN A 238 0.47 43.03 2.29
N ASP A 239 -0.21 42.36 3.22
CA ASP A 239 -0.19 42.63 4.66
C ASP A 239 0.04 41.31 5.40
#